data_AF-A0A368FNG4-F1
#
_entry.id   AF-A0A368FNG4-F1
#
_cell.length_a   1.000
_cell.length_b   1.000
_cell.length_c   1.000
_cell.angle_alpha   90.00
_cell.angle_beta   90.00
_cell.angle_gamma   90.00
#
_symmetry.space_group_name_H-M   'P 1'
#
loop_
_entity.id
_entity.type
_entity.pdbx_description
1 polymer ?
#
loop_
_entity_poly.entity_id
_entity_poly.type
_entity_poly.pdbx_seq_one_letter_code
_entity_poly.pdbx_strand_id
1 'polypeptide(L)'
;LHRIILILCLLHQGVNREGFTRKFYDIDFDPVDRAIFWIDASTGYIRKCNLDGSNAEDVMSIPNSVKVFRLDYFSRNIYWIDAALNRISVTSIGTAHAKFIVSRGVNKFQTLALDLIDRHVYFSSTFFH
;
A
#
# COMPACT_ATOMS: atom_id res chain seq x y z
N LEU A 1 -17.74 -19.72 10.50
CA LEU A 1 -16.51 -19.99 11.27
C LEU A 1 -15.27 -20.21 10.37
N HIS A 2 -15.19 -19.54 9.22
CA HIS A 2 -14.01 -19.61 8.36
C HIS A 2 -13.55 -18.20 7.99
N ARG A 3 -12.23 -18.03 8.03
CA ARG A 3 -11.44 -16.94 7.43
C ARG A 3 -11.23 -15.69 8.27
N ILE A 4 -10.64 -15.86 9.46
CA ILE A 4 -9.66 -14.90 9.97
C ILE A 4 -8.27 -15.47 9.61
N ILE A 5 -7.97 -15.55 8.31
CA ILE A 5 -6.64 -16.02 7.81
C ILE A 5 -5.60 -14.89 7.88
N LEU A 6 -6.04 -13.63 8.00
CA LEU A 6 -5.15 -12.46 7.98
C LEU A 6 -4.18 -12.34 9.15
N ILE A 7 -4.50 -12.95 10.30
CA ILE A 7 -3.69 -12.76 11.52
C ILE A 7 -2.37 -13.58 11.47
N LEU A 8 -2.26 -14.63 10.65
CA LEU A 8 -1.03 -15.46 10.61
C LEU A 8 0.09 -14.97 9.67
N CYS A 9 -0.18 -14.39 8.48
CA CYS A 9 0.91 -13.89 7.58
C CYS A 9 1.69 -12.73 8.26
N LEU A 10 1.01 -11.85 9.00
CA LEU A 10 1.67 -10.72 9.69
C LEU A 10 2.34 -11.13 11.02
N LEU A 11 1.81 -12.11 11.75
CA LEU A 11 2.43 -12.61 12.99
C LEU A 11 3.75 -13.34 12.74
N HIS A 12 3.89 -14.08 11.63
CA HIS A 12 5.16 -14.75 11.28
C HIS A 12 6.27 -13.77 10.90
N GLN A 13 5.93 -12.55 10.48
CA GLN A 13 6.87 -11.52 10.04
C GLN A 13 7.08 -10.41 11.09
N GLY A 14 6.31 -10.41 12.20
CA GLY A 14 6.16 -9.29 13.12
C GLY A 14 7.20 -9.19 14.24
N VAL A 15 7.98 -10.23 14.50
CA VAL A 15 9.09 -10.23 15.46
C VAL A 15 10.33 -10.73 14.74
N ASN A 16 11.28 -9.84 14.45
CA ASN A 16 12.60 -10.28 14.03
C ASN A 16 13.35 -10.88 15.25
N ARG A 17 14.38 -11.70 15.01
CA ARG A 17 15.17 -12.35 16.09
C ARG A 17 15.82 -11.35 17.07
N GLU A 18 15.84 -10.08 16.71
CA GLU A 18 16.40 -8.94 17.46
C GLU A 18 15.37 -8.29 18.42
N GLY A 19 14.10 -8.75 18.45
CA GLY A 19 13.07 -8.20 19.33
C GLY A 19 12.46 -6.86 18.87
N PHE A 20 12.73 -6.43 17.63
CA PHE A 20 12.05 -5.27 17.04
C PHE A 20 10.69 -5.67 16.47
N THR A 21 9.65 -4.98 16.95
CA THR A 21 8.31 -5.03 16.36
C THR A 21 8.32 -4.32 15.02
N ARG A 22 8.04 -5.06 13.94
CA ARG A 22 7.91 -4.52 12.60
C ARG A 22 6.72 -3.57 12.48
N LYS A 23 6.86 -2.46 11.75
CA LYS A 23 5.80 -1.47 11.55
C LYS A 23 5.09 -1.71 10.22
N PHE A 24 3.82 -2.04 10.30
CA PHE A 24 2.93 -2.17 9.14
C PHE A 24 1.91 -1.03 9.15
N TYR A 25 1.64 -0.41 8.00
CA TYR A 25 0.75 0.77 7.93
C TYR A 25 -0.58 0.55 7.23
N ASP A 26 -0.58 -0.08 6.07
CA ASP A 26 -1.79 -0.29 5.26
C ASP A 26 -1.68 -1.62 4.50
N ILE A 27 -2.81 -2.10 4.00
CA ILE A 27 -2.97 -3.42 3.39
C ILE A 27 -4.00 -3.38 2.26
N ASP A 28 -3.79 -4.16 1.21
CA ASP A 28 -4.76 -4.34 0.12
C ASP A 28 -4.69 -5.77 -0.43
N PHE A 29 -5.70 -6.18 -1.18
CA PHE A 29 -5.86 -7.54 -1.68
C PHE A 29 -5.94 -7.59 -3.21
N ASP A 30 -5.20 -8.54 -3.78
CA ASP A 30 -5.25 -8.88 -5.19
C ASP A 30 -6.14 -10.11 -5.41
N PRO A 31 -7.36 -9.95 -5.96
CA PRO A 31 -8.26 -11.06 -6.22
C PRO A 31 -7.83 -11.95 -7.38
N VAL A 32 -6.99 -11.46 -8.29
CA VAL A 32 -6.53 -12.22 -9.47
C VAL A 32 -5.40 -13.15 -9.06
N ASP A 33 -4.36 -12.60 -8.43
CA ASP A 33 -3.18 -13.38 -8.01
C ASP A 33 -3.37 -14.07 -6.65
N ARG A 34 -4.48 -13.76 -5.95
CA ARG A 34 -4.75 -14.21 -4.57
C ARG A 34 -3.58 -13.89 -3.63
N ALA A 35 -3.17 -12.63 -3.66
CA ALA A 35 -2.05 -12.12 -2.87
C ALA A 35 -2.47 -10.97 -1.97
N ILE A 36 -1.85 -10.88 -0.80
CA ILE A 36 -1.98 -9.76 0.13
C ILE A 36 -0.81 -8.83 -0.10
N PHE A 37 -1.06 -7.53 -0.24
CA PHE A 37 -0.06 -6.49 -0.33
C PHE A 37 -0.09 -5.65 0.94
N TRP A 38 1.06 -5.21 1.45
CA TRP A 38 1.11 -4.32 2.61
C TRP A 38 2.31 -3.39 2.58
N ILE A 39 2.22 -2.28 3.31
CA ILE A 39 3.36 -1.40 3.60
C ILE A 39 4.14 -1.96 4.78
N ASP A 40 5.39 -2.33 4.56
CA ASP A 40 6.39 -2.60 5.59
C ASP A 40 7.26 -1.34 5.77
N ALA A 41 6.89 -0.53 6.74
CA ALA A 41 7.57 0.73 7.04
C ALA A 41 8.91 0.53 7.73
N SER A 42 9.18 -0.67 8.27
CA SER A 42 10.48 -1.00 8.84
C SER A 42 11.53 -1.23 7.74
N THR A 43 11.12 -1.74 6.58
CA THR A 43 12.04 -1.96 5.45
C THR A 43 11.90 -0.90 4.35
N GLY A 44 10.82 -0.11 4.32
CA GLY A 44 10.58 0.90 3.29
C GLY A 44 10.06 0.30 1.98
N TYR A 45 9.28 -0.78 2.07
CA TYR A 45 8.75 -1.48 0.90
C TYR A 45 7.25 -1.70 1.00
N ILE A 46 6.58 -1.68 -0.16
CA ILE A 46 5.36 -2.45 -0.34
C ILE A 46 5.78 -3.89 -0.65
N ARG A 47 5.26 -4.83 0.13
CA ARG A 47 5.54 -6.26 0.02
C ARG A 47 4.27 -7.01 -0.34
N LYS A 48 4.40 -8.24 -0.84
CA LYS A 48 3.26 -9.15 -1.02
C LYS A 48 3.56 -10.56 -0.53
N CYS A 49 2.53 -11.29 -0.12
CA CYS A 49 2.54 -12.73 0.22
C CYS A 49 1.32 -13.41 -0.42
N ASN A 50 1.41 -14.72 -0.65
CA ASN A 50 0.23 -15.55 -0.91
C ASN A 50 -0.72 -15.51 0.31
N LEU A 51 -1.98 -15.91 0.13
CA LEU A 51 -2.96 -15.96 1.24
C LEU A 51 -2.54 -16.85 2.42
N ASP A 52 -1.70 -17.85 2.19
CA ASP A 52 -1.15 -18.73 3.23
C ASP A 52 0.12 -18.19 3.89
N GLY A 53 0.58 -17.01 3.46
CA GLY A 53 1.80 -16.35 3.92
C GLY A 53 3.10 -16.79 3.25
N SER A 54 3.03 -17.72 2.30
CA SER A 54 4.18 -18.12 1.49
C SER A 54 4.56 -17.06 0.45
N ASN A 55 5.73 -17.23 -0.17
CA ASN A 55 6.24 -16.38 -1.26
C ASN A 55 6.22 -14.87 -0.93
N ALA A 56 6.65 -14.52 0.28
CA ALA A 56 6.77 -13.13 0.68
C ALA A 56 7.91 -12.43 -0.08
N GLU A 57 7.61 -11.39 -0.86
CA GLU A 57 8.59 -10.66 -1.66
C GLU A 57 8.39 -9.14 -1.61
N ASP A 58 9.47 -8.41 -1.91
CA ASP A 58 9.47 -6.95 -2.00
C ASP A 58 9.00 -6.54 -3.41
N VAL A 59 7.92 -5.78 -3.48
CA VAL A 59 7.29 -5.38 -4.76
C VAL A 59 7.86 -4.06 -5.24
N MET A 60 7.98 -3.09 -4.34
CA MET A 60 8.41 -1.73 -4.68
C MET A 60 8.93 -1.02 -3.43
N SER A 61 10.04 -0.30 -3.56
CA SER A 61 10.50 0.63 -2.52
C SER A 61 9.64 1.89 -2.49
N ILE A 62 9.35 2.37 -1.28
CA ILE A 62 8.53 3.56 -1.05
C ILE A 62 9.20 4.51 -0.04
N PRO A 63 8.99 5.83 -0.16
CA PRO A 63 9.44 6.78 0.86
C PRO A 63 8.84 6.48 2.24
N ASN A 64 9.58 6.79 3.30
CA ASN A 64 9.12 6.62 4.69
C ASN A 64 7.88 7.46 5.06
N SER A 65 7.55 8.47 4.25
CA SER A 65 6.34 9.30 4.37
C SER A 65 5.07 8.57 3.95
N VAL A 66 5.17 7.44 3.25
CA VAL A 66 4.04 6.69 2.71
C VAL A 66 3.44 5.80 3.80
N LYS A 67 2.15 6.01 4.06
CA LYS A 67 1.37 5.22 5.03
C LYS A 67 0.08 4.64 4.48
N VAL A 68 -0.29 4.99 3.25
CA VAL A 68 -1.54 4.57 2.61
C VAL A 68 -1.25 4.24 1.15
N PHE A 69 -1.80 3.13 0.67
CA PHE A 69 -1.74 2.74 -0.74
C PHE A 69 -3.03 2.04 -1.19
N ARG A 70 -3.28 1.99 -2.50
CA ARG A 70 -4.33 1.17 -3.11
C ARG A 70 -3.82 0.47 -4.35
N LEU A 71 -4.29 -0.76 -4.55
CA LEU A 71 -3.94 -1.61 -5.69
C LEU A 71 -5.02 -1.52 -6.78
N ASP A 72 -4.64 -1.09 -7.98
CA ASP A 72 -5.38 -1.38 -9.20
C ASP A 72 -4.89 -2.72 -9.74
N TYR A 73 -5.53 -3.81 -9.30
CA TYR A 73 -5.14 -5.16 -9.68
C TYR A 73 -5.42 -5.47 -11.16
N PHE A 74 -6.33 -4.74 -11.82
CA PHE A 74 -6.61 -4.91 -13.24
C PHE A 74 -5.45 -4.39 -14.09
N SER A 75 -4.97 -3.18 -13.79
CA SER A 75 -3.91 -2.53 -14.57
C SER A 75 -2.51 -2.75 -14.02
N ARG A 76 -2.39 -3.49 -12.91
CA ARG A 76 -1.14 -3.71 -12.14
C ARG A 76 -0.49 -2.39 -11.72
N ASN A 77 -1.29 -1.45 -11.23
CA ASN A 77 -0.80 -0.17 -10.73
C ASN A 77 -0.96 -0.06 -9.22
N ILE A 78 -0.03 0.64 -8.57
CA ILE A 78 -0.10 1.00 -7.15
C ILE A 78 -0.25 2.50 -7.05
N TYR A 79 -1.25 2.95 -6.31
CA TYR A 79 -1.51 4.34 -5.95
C TYR A 79 -1.12 4.56 -4.50
N TRP A 80 -0.45 5.66 -4.17
CA TRP A 80 -0.11 5.96 -2.78
C TRP A 80 -0.10 7.46 -2.48
N ILE A 81 -0.24 7.77 -1.19
CA ILE A 81 -0.07 9.13 -0.67
C ILE A 81 1.37 9.28 -0.17
N ASP A 82 2.08 10.26 -0.72
CA ASP A 82 3.34 10.73 -0.14
C ASP A 82 3.04 11.96 0.72
N ALA A 83 3.10 11.78 2.05
CA ALA A 83 2.77 12.85 2.99
C ALA A 83 3.84 13.96 3.03
N ALA A 84 5.10 13.67 2.67
CA ALA A 84 6.16 14.67 2.65
C ALA A 84 6.03 15.61 1.44
N LEU A 85 5.62 15.05 0.31
CA LEU A 85 5.40 15.80 -0.93
C LEU A 85 3.94 16.22 -1.14
N ASN A 86 3.06 15.83 -0.21
CA ASN A 86 1.62 16.07 -0.20
C ASN A 86 0.98 15.81 -1.58
N ARG A 87 1.14 14.59 -2.09
CA ARG A 87 0.64 14.21 -3.42
C ARG A 87 0.17 12.77 -3.48
N ILE A 88 -0.71 12.52 -4.43
CA ILE A 88 -1.08 11.16 -4.86
C ILE A 88 -0.19 10.78 -6.04
N SER A 89 0.51 9.66 -5.90
CA SER A 89 1.40 9.12 -6.94
C SER A 89 0.90 7.76 -7.39
N VAL A 90 1.27 7.35 -8.60
CA VAL A 90 0.95 6.04 -9.19
C VAL A 90 2.17 5.46 -9.89
N THR A 91 2.33 4.15 -9.86
CA THR A 91 3.30 3.45 -10.72
C THR A 91 2.74 2.11 -11.17
N SER A 92 3.24 1.60 -12.28
CA SER A 92 3.00 0.20 -12.66
C SER A 92 3.97 -0.70 -11.90
N ILE A 93 3.48 -1.82 -11.39
CA ILE A 93 4.28 -2.84 -10.70
C ILE A 93 5.37 -3.35 -11.65
N GLY A 94 6.60 -3.48 -11.14
CA GLY A 94 7.76 -3.89 -11.93
C GLY A 94 8.42 -2.77 -12.74
N THR A 95 7.91 -1.54 -12.67
CA THR A 95 8.55 -0.37 -13.29
C THR A 95 9.11 0.58 -12.24
N ALA A 96 10.22 1.26 -12.57
CA ALA A 96 10.83 2.26 -11.70
C ALA A 96 10.19 3.66 -11.83
N HIS A 97 9.21 3.84 -12.73
CA HIS A 97 8.70 5.15 -13.11
C HIS A 97 7.35 5.47 -12.47
N ALA A 98 7.38 6.27 -11.41
CA ALA A 98 6.17 6.85 -10.82
C ALA A 98 5.66 8.07 -11.62
N LYS A 99 4.35 8.14 -11.82
CA LYS A 99 3.61 9.31 -12.31
C LYS A 99 2.86 9.99 -11.15
N PHE A 100 2.59 11.29 -11.28
CA PHE A 100 1.89 12.08 -10.26
C PHE A 100 0.51 12.47 -10.76
N ILE A 101 -0.51 12.35 -9.91
CA ILE A 101 -1.92 12.55 -10.34
C ILE A 101 -2.50 13.85 -9.78
N VAL A 102 -2.24 14.19 -8.50
CA VAL A 102 -2.83 15.40 -7.86
C VAL A 102 -1.85 16.04 -6.87
N SER A 103 -1.71 17.36 -6.93
CA SER A 103 -0.89 18.13 -5.96
C SER A 103 -1.37 19.56 -5.64
N ARG A 104 -2.34 20.15 -6.36
CA ARG A 104 -2.68 21.58 -6.19
C ARG A 104 -3.95 21.78 -5.37
N GLY A 105 -3.90 22.70 -4.40
CA GLY A 105 -5.05 23.17 -3.62
C GLY A 105 -5.53 22.23 -2.52
N VAL A 106 -4.82 21.13 -2.26
CA VAL A 106 -5.14 20.17 -1.18
C VAL A 106 -4.09 20.29 -0.09
N ASN A 107 -4.48 20.55 1.16
CA ASN A 107 -3.53 20.77 2.26
C ASN A 107 -2.91 19.47 2.78
N LYS A 108 -3.72 18.43 2.97
CA LYS A 108 -3.23 17.14 3.49
C LYS A 108 -4.12 15.99 3.05
N PHE A 109 -3.61 15.13 2.18
CA PHE A 109 -4.27 13.86 1.86
C PHE A 109 -4.23 12.91 3.07
N GLN A 110 -5.34 12.23 3.35
CA GLN A 110 -5.43 11.27 4.46
C GLN A 110 -5.59 9.83 3.99
N THR A 111 -6.50 9.58 3.05
CA THR A 111 -6.74 8.23 2.52
C THR A 111 -7.14 8.26 1.05
N LEU A 112 -7.16 7.07 0.42
CA LEU A 112 -7.53 6.82 -0.97
C LEU A 112 -8.55 5.68 -1.06
N ALA A 113 -9.41 5.75 -2.07
CA ALA A 113 -10.22 4.63 -2.55
C ALA A 113 -10.24 4.66 -4.08
N LEU A 114 -10.24 3.48 -4.70
CA LEU A 114 -10.26 3.32 -6.15
C LEU A 114 -11.58 2.69 -6.58
N ASP A 115 -12.19 3.28 -7.60
CA ASP A 115 -13.19 2.59 -8.40
C ASP A 115 -12.51 2.16 -9.70
N LEU A 116 -12.25 0.86 -9.79
CA LEU A 116 -11.49 0.30 -10.90
C LEU A 116 -12.35 0.11 -12.16
N ILE A 117 -13.68 0.05 -12.02
CA ILE A 117 -14.60 -0.11 -13.15
C ILE A 117 -14.75 1.23 -13.85
N ASP A 118 -15.10 2.27 -13.10
CA ASP A 118 -15.35 3.60 -13.66
C ASP A 118 -14.08 4.47 -13.71
N ARG A 119 -12.93 3.94 -13.29
CA ARG A 119 -11.60 4.58 -13.32
C ARG A 119 -11.53 5.89 -12.52
N HIS A 120 -12.19 5.93 -11.37
CA HIS A 120 -12.15 7.06 -10.46
C HIS A 120 -11.20 6.82 -9.28
N VAL A 121 -10.51 7.89 -8.86
CA VAL A 121 -9.72 7.94 -7.63
C VAL A 121 -10.41 8.90 -6.68
N TYR A 122 -10.86 8.39 -5.53
CA TYR A 122 -11.43 9.18 -4.46
C TYR A 122 -10.40 9.36 -3.35
N PHE A 123 -10.39 10.53 -2.73
CA PHE A 123 -9.48 10.83 -1.63
C PHE A 123 -10.17 11.70 -0.59
N SER A 124 -9.72 11.57 0.66
CA SER A 124 -10.09 12.53 1.70
C SER A 124 -8.92 13.45 2.00
N SER A 125 -9.25 14.70 2.34
CA SER A 125 -8.26 15.70 2.73
C SER A 125 -8.73 16.51 3.92
N THR A 126 -7.80 16.93 4.78
CA THR A 126 -8.09 17.93 5.80
C THR A 126 -7.94 19.32 5.20
N PHE A 127 -8.94 20.18 5.43
CA PHE A 127 -8.79 21.62 5.28
C PHE A 127 -8.49 22.20 6.67
N PHE A 128 -7.38 22.91 6.81
CA PHE A 128 -7.16 23.79 7.96
C PHE A 128 -7.56 25.20 7.51
N HIS A 129 -8.45 25.84 8.27
CA HIS A 129 -8.75 27.27 8.17
C HIS A 129 -7.64 28.08 8.83
#